data_AF-A0A1G3A8G2-F1
#
_entry.id   AF-A0A1G3A8G2-F1
#
_cell.length_a   1.000
_cell.length_b   1.000
_cell.length_c   1.000
_cell.angle_alpha   90.00
_cell.angle_beta   90.00
_cell.angle_gamma   90.00
#
_symmetry.space_group_name_H-M   'P 1'
#
loop_
_entity.id
_entity.type
_entity.pdbx_description
1 polymer ?
#
loop_
_entity_poly.entity_id
_entity_poly.type
_entity_poly.pdbx_seq_one_letter_code
_entity_poly.pdbx_strand_id
1 'polypeptide(L)' 'MARRRKSGLAAARARGRNGGRPKIDVSDAKVVMAKKLHADKSLEIDDICKTLRISRSTFYRYVRL' A
#
# COMPACT_ATOMS: atom_id res chain seq x y z
N MET A 1 -19.06 6.47 27.94
CA MET A 1 -18.39 5.43 27.11
C MET A 1 -17.09 5.87 26.42
N ALA A 2 -16.82 7.16 26.17
CA ALA A 2 -15.64 7.59 25.39
C ALA A 2 -14.26 7.42 26.07
N ARG A 3 -14.18 7.56 27.41
CA ARG A 3 -12.91 7.52 28.15
C ARG A 3 -12.22 6.14 28.09
N ARG A 4 -13.01 5.06 28.13
CA ARG A 4 -12.52 3.65 28.12
C ARG A 4 -11.92 3.24 26.77
N ARG A 5 -12.47 3.75 25.66
CA ARG A 5 -11.95 3.45 24.32
C ARG A 5 -10.62 4.12 24.05
N LYS A 6 -10.48 5.39 24.47
CA LYS A 6 -9.22 6.14 24.35
C LYS A 6 -8.11 5.53 25.20
N SER A 7 -8.41 5.12 26.44
CA SER A 7 -7.45 4.44 27.31
C SER A 7 -7.05 3.06 26.78
N GLY A 8 -7.99 2.30 26.20
CA GLY A 8 -7.69 1.02 25.56
C GLY A 8 -6.78 1.16 24.33
N LEU A 9 -7.03 2.16 23.48
CA LEU A 9 -6.16 2.48 22.34
C LEU A 9 -4.77 2.92 22.78
N ALA A 10 -4.66 3.73 23.83
CA ALA A 10 -3.37 4.12 24.39
C ALA A 10 -2.58 2.92 24.94
N ALA A 11 -3.24 2.03 25.70
CA ALA A 11 -2.63 0.81 26.20
C ALA A 11 -2.24 -0.18 25.08
N ALA A 12 -2.95 -0.21 23.96
CA ALA A 12 -2.58 -1.01 22.79
C ALA A 12 -1.36 -0.44 22.05
N ARG A 13 -1.30 0.88 21.87
CA ARG A 13 -0.15 1.56 21.27
C ARG A 13 1.11 1.44 22.12
N ALA A 14 0.99 1.57 23.45
CA ALA A 14 2.11 1.36 24.39
C ALA A 14 2.69 -0.06 24.30
N ARG A 15 1.86 -1.05 23.92
CA ARG A 15 2.27 -2.43 23.64
C ARG A 15 2.81 -2.64 22.21
N GLY A 16 3.07 -1.58 21.45
CA GLY A 16 3.62 -1.64 20.10
C GLY A 16 2.60 -1.92 19.00
N ARG A 17 1.29 -1.98 19.30
CA ARG A 17 0.26 -2.15 18.26
C ARG A 17 0.04 -0.82 17.53
N ASN A 18 0.77 -0.66 16.43
CA ASN A 18 0.57 0.42 15.49
C ASN A 18 -0.63 0.08 14.60
N GLY A 19 -1.83 0.47 15.04
CA GLY A 19 -3.04 0.36 14.22
C GLY A 19 -2.94 1.19 12.93
N GLY A 20 -3.90 1.02 12.02
CA GLY A 20 -3.90 1.65 10.70
C GLY A 20 -3.86 0.60 9.59
N ARG A 21 -3.78 1.05 8.34
CA ARG A 21 -3.63 0.15 7.20
C ARG A 21 -2.20 -0.41 7.20
N PRO A 22 -2.01 -1.74 7.10
CA PRO A 22 -0.67 -2.31 6.99
C PRO A 22 0.07 -1.71 5.79
N LYS A 23 1.39 -1.59 5.92
CA LYS A 23 2.24 -1.15 4.82
C LYS A 23 2.12 -2.16 3.68
N ILE A 24 2.22 -1.68 2.46
CA ILE A 24 2.35 -2.58 1.30
C ILE A 24 3.77 -3.11 1.31
N ASP A 25 3.90 -4.43 1.28
CA ASP A 25 5.19 -5.10 1.21
C ASP A 25 5.75 -5.05 -0.22
N VAL A 26 7.07 -4.94 -0.34
CA VAL A 26 7.75 -4.93 -1.64
C VAL A 26 7.58 -6.27 -2.38
N SER A 27 7.33 -7.35 -1.64
CA SER A 27 7.05 -8.70 -2.17
C SER A 27 5.60 -8.90 -2.62
N ASP A 28 4.72 -7.91 -2.48
CA ASP A 28 3.36 -8.01 -2.97
C ASP A 28 3.40 -8.24 -4.49
N ALA A 29 2.66 -9.24 -4.97
CA ALA A 29 2.60 -9.60 -6.38
C ALA A 29 2.25 -8.40 -7.27
N LYS A 30 1.42 -7.48 -6.78
CA LYS A 30 1.06 -6.25 -7.50
C LYS A 30 2.22 -5.28 -7.63
N VAL A 31 3.09 -5.19 -6.61
CA VAL A 31 4.28 -4.34 -6.64
C VAL A 31 5.30 -4.91 -7.61
N VAL A 32 5.57 -6.21 -7.52
CA VAL A 32 6.49 -6.90 -8.44
C VAL A 32 6.03 -6.78 -9.88
N MET A 33 4.73 -6.98 -10.14
CA MET A 33 4.17 -6.87 -11.49
C MET A 33 4.18 -5.43 -12.00
N ALA A 34 3.86 -4.44 -11.15
CA ALA A 34 3.97 -3.02 -11.53
C ALA A 34 5.40 -2.64 -11.92
N LYS A 35 6.42 -3.10 -11.18
CA LYS A 35 7.83 -2.85 -11.50
C LYS A 35 8.25 -3.50 -12.82
N LYS A 36 7.84 -4.75 -13.06
CA LYS A 36 8.11 -5.47 -14.31
C LYS A 36 7.47 -4.78 -15.52
N LEU A 37 6.19 -4.43 -15.42
CA LEU A 37 5.47 -3.74 -16.49
C LEU A 37 6.01 -2.33 -16.73
N HIS A 38 6.52 -1.65 -15.69
CA HIS A 38 7.17 -0.34 -15.85
C HIS A 38 8.54 -0.42 -16.54
N ALA A 39 9.26 -1.54 -16.38
CA ALA A 39 10.52 -1.77 -17.09
C ALA A 39 10.30 -1.92 -18.60
N ASP A 40 9.13 -2.40 -19.00
CA ASP A 40 8.72 -2.46 -20.39
C ASP A 40 8.14 -1.10 -20.83
N LYS A 41 8.94 -0.35 -21.60
CA LYS A 41 8.58 1.00 -22.08
C LYS A 41 7.56 1.00 -23.23
N SER A 42 7.15 -0.19 -23.70
CA SER A 42 6.14 -0.30 -24.76
C SER A 42 4.70 -0.16 -24.25
N LEU A 43 4.49 -0.29 -22.94
CA LEU A 43 3.17 -0.30 -22.32
C LEU A 43 2.79 1.08 -21.76
N GLU A 44 1.59 1.53 -22.12
CA GLU A 44 1.01 2.74 -21.56
C GLU A 44 0.69 2.55 -20.07
N ILE A 45 1.10 3.53 -19.25
CA ILE A 45 0.91 3.51 -17.79
C ILE A 45 -0.58 3.40 -17.43
N ASP A 46 -1.45 3.99 -18.24
CA ASP A 46 -2.89 3.95 -18.02
C ASP A 46 -3.46 2.52 -18.14
N ASP A 47 -2.99 1.77 -19.13
CA ASP A 47 -3.41 0.39 -19.34
C ASP A 47 -2.82 -0.57 -18.30
N ILE A 48 -1.60 -0.29 -17.84
CA ILE A 48 -1.03 -1.00 -16.68
C ILE A 48 -1.89 -0.75 -15.43
N CYS A 49 -2.31 0.49 -15.19
CA CYS A 49 -3.17 0.83 -14.05
C CYS A 49 -4.54 0.15 -14.13
N LYS A 50 -5.16 0.10 -15.32
CA LYS A 50 -6.42 -0.62 -15.56
C LYS A 50 -6.28 -2.12 -15.31
N THR A 51 -5.22 -2.73 -15.85
CA THR A 51 -4.93 -4.16 -15.72
C THR A 51 -4.74 -4.56 -14.25
N LEU A 52 -3.96 -3.77 -13.51
CA LEU A 52 -3.69 -4.03 -12.09
C LEU A 52 -4.82 -3.56 -11.14
N ARG A 53 -5.84 -2.88 -11.68
CA ARG A 53 -6.93 -2.23 -10.95
C ARG A 53 -6.41 -1.34 -9.82
N ILE A 54 -5.44 -0.49 -10.14
CA ILE A 54 -4.84 0.48 -9.21
C ILE A 54 -4.91 1.89 -9.79
N SER A 55 -4.86 2.90 -8.91
CA SER A 55 -4.72 4.29 -9.34
C SER A 55 -3.28 4.57 -9.82
N ARG A 56 -3.11 5.57 -10.68
CA ARG A 56 -1.78 6.08 -11.08
C ARG A 56 -0.91 6.43 -9.86
N SER A 57 -1.49 7.03 -8.83
CA SER A 57 -0.80 7.34 -7.58
C SER A 57 -0.28 6.10 -6.85
N THR A 58 -1.04 5.01 -6.87
CA THR A 58 -0.62 3.73 -6.28
C THR A 58 0.45 3.06 -7.11
N PHE A 59 0.35 3.13 -8.45
CA PHE A 59 1.37 2.64 -9.37
C PHE A 59 2.73 3.29 -9.13
N TYR A 60 2.81 4.63 -9.11
CA TYR A 60 4.07 5.32 -8.83
C TYR A 60 4.60 5.06 -7.43
N ARG A 61 3.71 4.86 -6.44
CA ARG A 61 4.15 4.42 -5.11
C ARG A 61 4.79 3.03 -5.18
N TYR A 62 4.24 2.09 -5.95
CA TYR A 62 4.78 0.74 -6.10
C TYR A 62 6.11 0.71 -6.84
N VAL A 63 6.29 1.56 -7.84
CA VAL A 63 7.56 1.69 -8.56
C VAL A 63 8.66 2.29 -7.68
N ARG A 64 8.30 3.19 -6.75
CA ARG A 64 9.25 3.84 -5.82
C ARG A 64 9.57 3.03 -4.55
N LEU A 65 8.72 2.06 -4.18
CA LEU A 65 8.98 1.12 -3.07
C LEU A 65 10.20 0.25 -3.35
#